data_AF-A0A8K0P675-F1
#
_entry.id   AF-A0A8K0P675-F1
#
_cell.length_a   1.000
_cell.length_b   1.000
_cell.length_c   1.000
_cell.angle_alpha   90.00
_cell.angle_beta   90.00
_cell.angle_gamma   90.00
#
_symmetry.space_group_name_H-M   'P 1'
#
loop_
_entity.id
_entity.type
_entity.pdbx_description
1 polymer ?
#
loop_
_entity_poly.entity_id
_entity_poly.type
_entity_poly.pdbx_seq_one_letter_code
_entity_poly.pdbx_strand_id
1 'polypeptide(L)'
;MKPLLGKGYCVTTDNYYTSPELADLLTSKGTDTYGTLRITSKEAPNDLRQKKLKKGEFAACQRGKVMIMKWHDKKVVSLLSMVHNTEFVDLEKRGKVSRKPKLVLEYNHTMGGVDRADQHLTNYPIIKKTWEKVL
;
A
#
# COMPACT_ATOMS: atom_id res chain seq x y z
N MET A 1 -2.59 -17.72 -4.25
CA MET A 1 -1.69 -17.64 -3.07
C MET A 1 -1.22 -18.99 -2.53
N LYS A 2 -2.01 -20.08 -2.57
CA LYS A 2 -1.65 -21.37 -1.93
C LYS A 2 -0.20 -21.90 -2.15
N PRO A 3 0.45 -21.75 -3.32
CA PRO A 3 1.84 -22.24 -3.48
C PRO A 3 2.93 -21.29 -2.93
N LEU A 4 2.57 -20.10 -2.43
CA LEU A 4 3.50 -19.04 -2.00
C LEU A 4 3.43 -18.72 -0.49
N LEU A 5 2.44 -19.27 0.23
CA LEU A 5 2.28 -19.05 1.67
C LEU A 5 3.37 -19.78 2.46
N GLY A 6 3.86 -19.17 3.55
CA GLY A 6 4.80 -19.79 4.48
C GLY A 6 6.25 -19.86 4.00
N LYS A 7 6.60 -19.17 2.91
CA LYS A 7 7.96 -19.15 2.34
C LYS A 7 8.77 -17.90 2.70
N GLY A 8 8.27 -17.08 3.62
CA GLY A 8 8.91 -15.81 4.00
C GLY A 8 8.79 -14.70 2.96
N TYR A 9 7.90 -14.85 1.97
CA TYR A 9 7.63 -13.78 1.02
C TYR A 9 6.88 -12.62 1.66
N CYS A 10 7.13 -11.43 1.13
CA CYS A 10 6.39 -10.22 1.46
C CYS A 10 5.47 -9.85 0.30
N VAL A 11 4.18 -9.72 0.58
CA VAL A 11 3.18 -9.37 -0.43
C VAL A 11 2.97 -7.87 -0.42
N THR A 12 3.03 -7.23 -1.59
CA THR A 12 2.54 -5.85 -1.75
C THR A 12 1.09 -5.86 -2.20
N THR A 13 0.22 -5.13 -1.52
CA THR A 13 -1.22 -5.08 -1.81
C THR A 13 -1.72 -3.66 -2.06
N ASP A 14 -2.72 -3.55 -2.93
CA ASP A 14 -3.48 -2.30 -3.09
C ASP A 14 -4.51 -2.14 -1.95
N ASN A 15 -5.08 -0.94 -1.84
CA ASN A 15 -6.04 -0.52 -0.84
C ASN A 15 -7.23 -1.47 -0.66
N TYR A 16 -7.71 -2.11 -1.73
CA TYR A 16 -8.86 -3.02 -1.68
C TYR A 16 -8.54 -4.29 -0.89
N TYR A 17 -7.27 -4.72 -0.92
CA TYR A 17 -6.80 -5.96 -0.31
C TYR A 17 -5.96 -5.70 0.96
N THR A 18 -6.04 -4.50 1.54
CA THR A 18 -5.23 -4.15 2.70
C THR A 18 -6.11 -3.82 3.89
N SER A 19 -6.04 -4.66 4.93
CA SER A 19 -6.69 -4.42 6.22
C SER A 19 -5.82 -4.94 7.38
N PRO A 20 -5.91 -4.32 8.57
CA PRO A 20 -5.27 -4.84 9.78
C PRO A 20 -5.63 -6.29 10.10
N GLU A 21 -6.90 -6.69 9.95
CA GLU A 21 -7.32 -8.07 10.20
C GLU A 21 -6.65 -9.07 9.24
N LEU A 22 -6.57 -8.72 7.95
CA LEU A 22 -5.88 -9.55 6.96
C LEU A 22 -4.38 -9.64 7.28
N ALA A 23 -3.75 -8.55 7.72
CA ALA A 23 -2.35 -8.54 8.11
C ALA A 23 -2.09 -9.50 9.29
N ASP A 24 -2.96 -9.49 10.31
CA ASP A 24 -2.88 -10.44 11.43
C ASP A 24 -3.02 -11.89 10.94
N LEU A 25 -3.97 -12.17 10.04
CA LEU A 25 -4.16 -13.50 9.45
C LEU A 25 -2.95 -13.96 8.64
N LEU A 26 -2.35 -13.07 7.83
CA LEU A 26 -1.16 -13.40 7.05
C LEU A 26 0.06 -13.64 7.95
N THR A 27 0.18 -12.89 9.04
CA THR A 27 1.21 -13.09 10.06
C THR A 27 1.15 -14.52 10.61
N SER A 28 -0.04 -15.02 10.95
CA SER A 28 -0.22 -16.39 11.45
C SER A 28 0.16 -17.48 10.43
N LYS A 29 0.21 -17.12 9.14
CA LYS A 29 0.62 -18.00 8.03
C LYS A 29 2.07 -17.76 7.58
N GLY A 30 2.87 -17.05 8.38
CA GLY A 30 4.28 -16.77 8.08
C GLY A 30 4.48 -15.99 6.79
N THR A 31 3.54 -15.10 6.46
CA THR A 31 3.58 -14.25 5.27
C THR A 31 3.45 -12.80 5.70
N ASP A 32 4.39 -11.97 5.27
CA ASP A 32 4.36 -10.54 5.60
C ASP A 32 3.65 -9.76 4.50
N THR A 33 3.05 -8.62 4.85
CA THR A 33 2.40 -7.75 3.88
C THR A 33 2.67 -6.28 4.14
N TYR A 34 2.65 -5.49 3.07
CA TYR A 34 2.54 -4.05 3.13
C TYR A 34 1.75 -3.51 1.94
N GLY A 35 1.07 -2.39 2.14
CA GLY A 35 0.17 -1.87 1.12
C GLY A 35 -0.40 -0.51 1.46
N THR A 36 -1.10 0.07 0.51
CA THR A 36 -1.91 1.27 0.80
C THR A 36 -3.11 0.87 1.64
N LEU A 37 -3.48 1.68 2.63
CA LEU A 37 -4.60 1.44 3.51
C LEU A 37 -5.64 2.54 3.35
N ARG A 38 -6.92 2.18 3.22
CA ARG A 38 -8.00 3.15 3.29
C ARG A 38 -8.25 3.54 4.75
N ILE A 39 -7.85 4.75 5.13
CA ILE A 39 -7.94 5.26 6.52
C ILE A 39 -9.38 5.33 7.06
N THR A 40 -10.40 5.29 6.19
CA THR A 40 -11.81 5.22 6.59
C THR A 40 -12.24 3.81 7.01
N SER A 41 -11.37 2.79 6.90
CA SER A 41 -11.64 1.47 7.45
C SER A 41 -11.87 1.55 8.95
N LYS A 42 -12.86 0.79 9.45
CA LYS A 42 -13.20 0.73 10.88
C LYS A 42 -12.03 0.25 11.74
N GLU A 43 -11.11 -0.49 11.15
CA GLU A 43 -9.94 -1.09 11.81
C GLU A 43 -8.76 -0.13 11.97
N ALA A 44 -8.80 1.05 11.32
CA ALA A 44 -7.75 2.05 11.50
C ALA A 44 -7.90 2.75 12.87
N PRO A 45 -6.79 2.96 13.63
CA PRO A 45 -6.84 3.64 14.92
C PRO A 45 -7.51 5.00 14.81
N ASN A 46 -8.49 5.28 15.69
CA ASN A 46 -9.26 6.52 15.68
C ASN A 46 -8.34 7.75 15.77
N ASP A 47 -7.31 7.68 16.60
CA ASP A 47 -6.34 8.77 16.78
C ASP A 47 -5.64 9.10 15.47
N LEU A 48 -5.21 8.08 14.73
CA LEU A 48 -4.54 8.25 13.44
C LEU A 48 -5.52 8.75 12.36
N ARG A 49 -6.77 8.27 12.40
CA ARG A 49 -7.83 8.70 11.48
C ARG A 49 -8.15 10.18 11.65
N GLN A 50 -8.34 10.64 12.88
CA GLN A 50 -8.73 12.01 13.20
C GLN A 50 -7.58 13.02 13.12
N LYS A 51 -6.32 12.55 13.27
CA LYS A 51 -5.14 13.43 13.21
C LYS A 51 -5.02 14.14 11.86
N LYS A 52 -5.12 15.47 11.89
CA LYS A 52 -4.86 16.33 10.73
C LYS A 52 -3.36 16.57 10.64
N LEU A 53 -2.77 16.25 9.49
CA LEU A 53 -1.35 16.42 9.22
C LEU A 53 -1.14 17.64 8.34
N LYS A 54 -0.10 18.42 8.61
CA LYS A 54 0.41 19.41 7.65
C LYS A 54 1.26 18.71 6.60
N LYS A 55 1.46 19.36 5.46
CA LYS A 55 2.33 18.85 4.40
C LYS A 55 3.75 18.61 4.93
N GLY A 56 4.27 17.40 4.68
CA GLY A 56 5.56 16.92 5.17
C GLY A 56 5.47 16.15 6.49
N GLU A 57 4.38 16.29 7.24
CA GLU A 57 4.20 15.56 8.51
C GLU A 57 3.74 14.12 8.28
N PHE A 58 4.05 13.29 9.26
CA PHE A 58 3.55 11.92 9.35
C PHE A 58 3.09 11.61 10.77
N ALA A 59 2.27 10.58 10.88
CA ALA A 59 1.95 9.92 12.12
C ALA A 59 1.95 8.42 11.88
N ALA A 60 2.43 7.65 12.85
CA ALA A 60 2.42 6.20 12.78
C ALA A 60 1.88 5.64 14.09
N CYS A 61 1.23 4.49 13.99
CA CYS A 61 0.83 3.67 15.12
C CYS A 61 1.27 2.24 14.84
N GLN A 62 1.77 1.55 15.86
CA GLN A 62 2.25 0.19 15.74
C GLN A 62 1.62 -0.69 16.81
N ARG A 63 1.16 -1.86 16.40
CA ARG A 63 0.63 -2.91 17.26
C ARG A 63 1.37 -4.20 16.95
N GLY A 64 2.31 -4.56 17.81
CA GLY A 64 3.20 -5.71 17.57
C GLY A 64 3.96 -5.53 16.25
N LYS A 65 3.81 -6.50 15.34
CA LYS A 65 4.46 -6.47 14.01
C LYS A 65 3.76 -5.54 13.01
N VAL A 66 2.47 -5.22 13.21
CA VAL A 66 1.70 -4.42 12.24
C VAL A 66 1.84 -2.93 12.56
N MET A 67 2.33 -2.17 11.59
CA MET A 67 2.44 -0.71 11.64
C MET A 67 1.53 -0.07 10.61
N ILE A 68 0.86 1.02 11.00
CA ILE A 68 0.08 1.86 10.11
C ILE A 68 0.69 3.26 10.15
N MET A 69 1.05 3.77 8.98
CA MET A 69 1.61 5.11 8.81
C MET A 69 0.66 5.95 7.96
N LYS A 70 0.39 7.17 8.43
CA LYS A 70 -0.29 8.23 7.70
C LYS A 70 0.73 9.33 7.40
N TRP A 71 0.86 9.70 6.13
CA TRP A 71 1.83 10.70 5.68
C TRP A 71 1.16 11.69 4.72
N HIS A 72 1.49 12.97 4.86
CA HIS A 72 0.94 14.02 4.00
C HIS A 72 2.01 14.58 3.05
N ASP A 73 1.91 14.25 1.76
CA ASP A 73 2.68 14.92 0.71
C ASP A 73 1.80 15.94 -0.03
N LYS A 74 1.49 15.72 -1.31
CA LYS A 74 0.45 16.46 -2.03
C LYS A 74 -0.96 16.08 -1.58
N LYS A 75 -1.14 14.80 -1.24
CA LYS A 75 -2.35 14.22 -0.67
C LYS A 75 -1.95 13.41 0.56
N VAL A 76 -2.89 13.20 1.47
CA VAL A 76 -2.71 12.29 2.59
C VAL A 76 -2.77 10.86 2.06
N VAL A 77 -1.73 10.08 2.36
CA VAL A 77 -1.66 8.65 2.06
C VAL A 77 -1.56 7.91 3.39
N SER A 78 -2.22 6.76 3.48
CA SER A 78 -2.07 5.84 4.61
C SER A 78 -1.57 4.50 4.08
N LEU A 79 -0.62 3.90 4.77
CA LEU A 79 -0.03 2.61 4.43
C LEU A 79 -0.01 1.72 5.65
N LEU A 80 -0.21 0.42 5.43
CA LEU A 80 0.01 -0.62 6.41
C LEU A 80 1.30 -1.35 6.03
N SER A 81 2.11 -1.70 7.03
CA SER A 81 3.30 -2.49 6.81
C SER A 81 3.66 -3.35 8.01
N MET A 82 4.20 -4.53 7.74
CA MET A 82 4.73 -5.45 8.75
C MET A 82 6.26 -5.56 8.78
N VAL A 83 6.93 -4.93 7.81
CA VAL A 83 8.39 -5.10 7.59
C VAL A 83 9.16 -3.79 7.65
N HIS A 84 8.46 -2.65 7.60
CA HIS A 84 9.09 -1.34 7.55
C HIS A 84 9.03 -0.62 8.90
N ASN A 85 10.03 0.22 9.13
CA ASN A 85 10.09 1.18 10.25
C ASN A 85 9.62 2.57 9.81
N THR A 86 9.59 3.52 10.75
CA THR A 86 9.31 4.95 10.50
C THR A 86 10.52 5.72 9.93
N GLU A 87 11.27 5.07 9.04
CA GLU A 87 12.48 5.64 8.42
C GLU A 87 12.12 6.55 7.24
N PHE A 88 12.89 7.63 7.09
CA PHE A 88 12.76 8.60 6.01
C PHE A 88 14.05 8.68 5.22
N VAL A 89 13.91 8.82 3.91
CA VAL A 89 15.01 8.99 2.96
C VAL A 89 14.88 10.35 2.31
N ASP A 90 15.99 11.07 2.23
CA ASP A 90 16.08 12.32 1.48
C ASP A 90 16.34 12.00 0.01
N LEU A 91 15.51 12.54 -0.86
CA LEU A 91 15.59 12.36 -2.30
C LEU A 91 15.80 13.71 -2.96
N GLU A 92 16.92 13.83 -3.65
CA GLU A 92 17.21 14.97 -4.50
C GLU A 92 16.68 14.73 -5.91
N LYS A 93 15.84 15.65 -6.40
CA LYS A 93 15.38 15.63 -7.78
C LYS A 93 15.35 17.05 -8.34
N ARG A 94 16.11 17.29 -9.41
CA ARG A 94 16.21 18.61 -10.08
C ARG A 94 16.58 19.74 -9.10
N GLY A 95 17.59 19.51 -8.25
CA GLY A 95 18.06 20.48 -7.26
C GLY A 95 17.12 20.72 -6.07
N LYS A 96 16.03 19.95 -5.95
CA LYS A 96 15.10 20.02 -4.82
C LYS A 96 15.20 18.75 -3.98
N VAL A 97 15.57 18.91 -2.71
CA VAL A 97 15.56 17.83 -1.72
C VAL A 97 14.14 17.64 -1.19
N SER A 98 13.65 16.40 -1.20
CA SER A 98 12.36 15.99 -0.66
C SER A 98 12.53 14.79 0.25
N ARG A 99 12.00 14.90 1.47
CA ARG A 99 12.07 13.83 2.46
C ARG A 99 10.82 12.95 2.36
N LYS A 100 11.00 11.63 2.19
CA LYS A 100 9.88 10.69 2.03
C LYS A 100 10.06 9.45 2.90
N PRO A 101 8.98 8.83 3.39
CA PRO A 101 9.08 7.57 4.10
C PRO A 101 9.64 6.49 3.17
N LYS A 102 10.54 5.66 3.69
CA LYS A 102 11.11 4.51 2.94
C LYS A 102 10.01 3.57 2.44
N LEU A 103 9.01 3.30 3.28
CA LEU A 103 7.82 2.51 2.95
C LEU A 103 7.09 3.00 1.68
N VAL A 104 6.99 4.31 1.48
CA VAL A 104 6.33 4.86 0.28
C VAL A 104 7.18 4.62 -0.97
N LEU A 105 8.50 4.63 -0.84
CA LEU A 105 9.42 4.37 -1.96
C LEU A 105 9.36 2.90 -2.37
N GLU A 106 9.43 1.99 -1.40
CA GLU A 106 9.35 0.55 -1.63
C GLU A 106 7.99 0.16 -2.21
N TYR A 107 6.88 0.71 -1.70
CA TYR A 107 5.55 0.50 -2.27
C TYR A 107 5.46 0.91 -3.74
N ASN A 108 5.95 2.11 -4.08
CA ASN A 108 5.92 2.58 -5.47
C ASN A 108 6.81 1.73 -6.38
N HIS A 109 7.91 1.18 -5.86
CA HIS A 109 8.80 0.30 -6.61
C HIS A 109 8.11 -1.03 -6.93
N THR A 110 7.47 -1.68 -5.94
CA THR A 110 6.85 -2.99 -6.14
C THR A 110 5.51 -2.92 -6.87
N MET A 111 4.65 -1.95 -6.57
CA MET A 111 3.37 -1.77 -7.27
C MET A 111 3.55 -1.29 -8.71
N GLY A 112 4.62 -0.57 -9.01
CA GLY A 112 4.90 -0.14 -10.39
C GLY A 112 5.08 -1.30 -11.37
N GLY A 113 5.33 -2.54 -10.91
CA GLY A 113 5.30 -3.73 -11.77
C GLY A 113 3.88 -4.15 -12.15
N VAL A 114 2.96 -4.12 -11.18
CA VAL A 114 1.55 -4.48 -11.34
C VAL A 114 0.86 -3.49 -12.27
N ASP A 115 1.00 -2.19 -12.01
CA ASP A 115 0.38 -1.13 -12.83
C ASP A 115 0.84 -1.17 -14.29
N ARG A 116 2.11 -1.51 -14.54
CA ARG A 116 2.64 -1.66 -15.91
C ARG A 116 2.05 -2.87 -16.61
N ALA A 117 1.94 -4.01 -15.91
CA ALA A 117 1.32 -5.20 -16.48
C ALA A 117 -0.15 -4.92 -16.87
N ASP A 118 -0.90 -4.25 -15.98
CA ASP A 118 -2.29 -3.84 -16.24
C ASP A 118 -2.39 -2.85 -17.42
N GLN A 119 -1.44 -1.92 -17.54
CA GLN A 119 -1.35 -1.02 -18.68
C GLN A 119 -1.09 -1.77 -19.99
N HIS A 120 -0.20 -2.76 -20.00
CA HIS A 120 0.07 -3.58 -21.17
C HIS A 120 -1.15 -4.40 -21.59
N LEU A 121 -1.88 -4.98 -20.63
CA LEU A 121 -3.13 -5.71 -20.88
C LEU A 121 -4.23 -4.81 -21.48
N THR A 122 -4.35 -3.58 -20.97
CA THR A 122 -5.33 -2.59 -21.45
C THR A 122 -5.06 -2.14 -22.89
N ASN A 123 -3.78 -2.05 -23.28
CA ASN A 123 -3.38 -1.63 -24.63
C ASN A 123 -3.64 -2.70 -25.71
N TYR A 124 -3.91 -3.95 -25.33
CA TYR A 124 -4.29 -5.04 -26.23
C TYR A 124 -5.64 -5.65 -25.82
N PRO A 125 -6.77 -4.93 -26.00
CA PRO A 125 -8.08 -5.49 -25.68
C PRO A 125 -8.42 -6.59 -26.69
N ILE A 126 -8.16 -7.84 -26.33
CA ILE A 126 -8.64 -9.04 -27.05
C ILE A 126 -10.16 -9.19 -26.88
N ILE A 127 -10.76 -8.44 -25.94
CA ILE A 127 -12.20 -8.41 -25.68
C ILE A 127 -12.90 -7.62 -26.80
N LYS A 128 -13.44 -8.34 -27.79
CA LYS A 128 -14.39 -7.78 -28.76
C LYS A 128 -15.74 -7.56 -28.06
N LYS A 129 -16.33 -6.37 -28.20
CA LYS A 129 -17.73 -6.12 -27.82
C LYS A 129 -18.63 -7.05 -28.63
N THR A 130 -19.28 -8.00 -27.96
CA THR A 130 -20.36 -8.80 -28.56
C THR A 130 -21.68 -8.09 -28.31
N TRP A 131 -22.38 -7.70 -29.37
CA TRP A 131 -23.74 -7.19 -29.29
C TRP A 131 -24.69 -8.40 -29.25
N GLU A 132 -25.28 -8.68 -28.09
CA GLU A 132 -26.42 -9.59 -28.01
C GLU A 132 -27.66 -8.85 -28.53
N LYS A 133 -28.18 -9.30 -29.69
CA LYS A 133 -29.50 -8.90 -30.15
C LYS A 133 -30.52 -9.60 -29.28
N VAL A 134 -31.18 -8.84 -28.41
CA VAL A 134 -32.42 -9.28 -27.76
C VAL A 134 -33.49 -9.34 -28.84
N LEU A 135 -34.01 -10.55 -29.09
CA LEU A 135 -35.19 -10.82 -29.93
C LEU A 135 -36.47 -10.51 -29.17
#